data_AF-A0A7V9BME9-F1
#
_entry.id   AF-A0A7V9BME9-F1
#
_cell.length_a   1.000
_cell.length_b   1.000
_cell.length_c   1.000
_cell.angle_alpha   90.00
_cell.angle_beta   90.00
_cell.angle_gamma   90.00
#
_symmetry.space_group_name_H-M   'P 1'
#
loop_
_entity.id
_entity.type
_entity.pdbx_description
1 polymer ?
#
loop_
_entity_poly.entity_id
_entity_poly.type
_entity_poly.pdbx_seq_one_letter_code
_entity_poly.pdbx_strand_id
1 'polypeptide(L)'
;MPSGTWITGGDWDHSLWGGEAPTRQWIDAATPNHPVWINRLDGHMALANSVALGLAGVTSATKNVAGGEIVRDREGAPTGLLKDNAMALVDKVVPPRSDALRDRAAAAATKYVAERGVTSVHNLGGWEELATFERARQAKTLATRVYSVVPLQDWEQLRDLVARKEFGGSDGRGDDWLRVGGLK
;
A
#
# COMPACT_ATOMS: atom_id res chain seq x y z
N MET A 1 -16.06 -4.41 14.11
CA MET A 1 -14.65 -4.85 14.07
C MET A 1 -14.07 -4.74 15.47
N PRO A 2 -13.10 -5.59 15.87
CA PRO A 2 -12.43 -5.47 17.17
C PRO A 2 -11.81 -4.08 17.38
N SER A 3 -11.84 -3.56 18.61
CA SER A 3 -11.19 -2.28 18.96
C SER A 3 -9.71 -2.28 18.53
N GLY A 4 -9.23 -1.15 18.03
CA GLY A 4 -7.86 -1.01 17.51
C GLY A 4 -7.64 -1.57 16.10
N THR A 5 -8.64 -2.20 15.48
CA THR A 5 -8.52 -2.59 14.06
C THR A 5 -8.39 -1.33 13.20
N TRP A 6 -7.35 -1.29 12.36
CA TRP A 6 -7.08 -0.19 11.44
C TRP A 6 -8.09 -0.12 10.30
N ILE A 7 -8.48 1.10 9.95
CA ILE A 7 -9.33 1.41 8.80
C ILE A 7 -8.43 2.08 7.75
N THR A 8 -8.07 1.31 6.72
CA THR A 8 -7.12 1.74 5.66
C THR A 8 -7.70 1.68 4.25
N GLY A 9 -9.02 1.58 4.12
CA GLY A 9 -9.71 1.56 2.84
C GLY A 9 -10.84 2.58 2.84
N GLY A 10 -11.37 2.88 1.66
CA GLY A 10 -12.34 3.96 1.46
C GLY A 10 -11.65 5.24 1.02
N ASP A 11 -10.88 5.14 -0.07
CA ASP A 11 -10.20 6.28 -0.67
C ASP A 11 -11.20 7.39 -1.01
N TRP A 12 -10.77 8.64 -0.85
CA TRP A 12 -11.65 9.79 -0.92
C TRP A 12 -11.23 10.80 -1.99
N ASP A 13 -12.19 11.58 -2.47
CA ASP A 13 -11.94 12.74 -3.31
C ASP A 13 -12.88 13.88 -2.93
N HIS A 14 -12.31 14.95 -2.39
CA HIS A 14 -13.06 16.13 -1.97
C HIS A 14 -13.77 16.86 -3.13
N SER A 15 -13.33 16.62 -4.37
CA SER A 15 -14.01 17.15 -5.55
C SER A 15 -15.47 16.67 -5.65
N LEU A 16 -15.78 15.51 -5.05
CA LEU A 16 -17.11 14.90 -5.07
C LEU A 16 -18.10 15.55 -4.08
N TRP A 17 -17.64 16.37 -3.13
CA TRP A 17 -18.49 16.97 -2.09
C TRP A 17 -18.26 18.48 -1.89
N GLY A 18 -17.88 19.20 -2.95
CA GLY A 18 -17.79 20.66 -2.92
C GLY A 18 -16.40 21.22 -2.66
N GLY A 19 -15.37 20.37 -2.66
CA GLY A 19 -13.97 20.79 -2.66
C GLY A 19 -13.36 20.99 -1.27
N GLU A 20 -14.15 20.91 -0.21
CA GLU A 20 -13.64 21.01 1.16
C GLU A 20 -12.85 19.75 1.53
N ALA A 21 -11.59 19.94 1.90
CA ALA A 21 -10.74 18.86 2.35
C ALA A 21 -11.21 18.38 3.75
N PRO A 22 -11.37 17.06 3.96
CA PRO A 22 -11.83 16.53 5.23
C PRO A 22 -10.78 16.74 6.32
N THR A 23 -11.22 16.84 7.57
CA THR A 23 -10.33 16.86 8.73
C THR A 23 -10.62 15.67 9.65
N ARG A 24 -9.71 15.38 10.57
CA ARG A 24 -9.87 14.35 11.61
C ARG A 24 -11.16 14.56 12.41
N GLN A 25 -11.58 15.81 12.62
CA GLN A 25 -12.79 16.13 13.36
C GLN A 25 -14.05 15.57 12.69
N TRP A 26 -14.06 15.38 11.37
CA TRP A 26 -15.19 14.80 10.64
C TRP A 26 -15.38 13.31 10.95
N ILE A 27 -14.30 12.61 11.32
CA ILE A 27 -14.30 11.15 11.49
C ILE A 27 -14.00 10.69 12.91
N ASP A 28 -13.46 11.55 13.78
CA ASP A 28 -13.04 11.21 15.15
C ASP A 28 -14.20 10.64 15.97
N ALA A 29 -15.37 11.28 15.93
CA ALA A 29 -16.55 10.82 16.68
C ALA A 29 -17.09 9.47 16.19
N ALA A 30 -16.91 9.16 14.91
CA ALA A 30 -17.33 7.89 14.32
C ALA A 30 -16.29 6.77 14.50
N THR A 31 -15.03 7.12 14.80
CA THR A 31 -13.89 6.18 14.87
C THR A 31 -13.08 6.27 16.18
N PRO A 32 -13.71 6.44 17.36
CA PRO A 32 -13.00 6.80 18.59
C PRO A 32 -12.01 5.72 19.07
N ASN A 33 -12.21 4.47 18.65
CA ASN A 33 -11.43 3.31 19.07
C ASN A 33 -10.67 2.65 17.92
N HIS A 34 -10.66 3.26 16.74
CA HIS A 34 -10.09 2.68 15.53
C HIS A 34 -9.17 3.69 14.86
N PRO A 35 -7.88 3.40 14.67
CA PRO A 35 -7.02 4.26 13.87
C PRO A 35 -7.49 4.24 12.41
N VAL A 36 -7.65 5.42 11.83
CA VAL A 36 -8.02 5.62 10.43
C VAL A 36 -6.83 6.20 9.69
N TRP A 37 -6.52 5.63 8.54
CA TRP A 37 -5.51 6.14 7.61
C TRP A 37 -5.92 5.83 6.18
N ILE A 38 -6.59 6.79 5.52
CA ILE A 38 -7.21 6.59 4.21
C ILE A 38 -6.67 7.56 3.17
N ASN A 39 -6.40 7.06 1.97
CA ASN A 39 -5.77 7.84 0.91
C ASN A 39 -6.76 8.74 0.20
N ARG A 40 -6.27 9.89 -0.24
CA ARG A 40 -6.89 10.62 -1.33
C ARG A 40 -6.65 9.84 -2.62
N LEU A 41 -7.60 9.92 -3.55
CA LEU A 41 -7.58 9.21 -4.82
C LEU A 41 -6.29 9.34 -5.64
N ASP A 42 -5.57 10.46 -5.53
CA ASP A 42 -4.31 10.69 -6.25
C ASP A 42 -3.06 10.10 -5.58
N GLY A 43 -3.19 9.56 -4.36
CA GLY A 43 -2.11 8.94 -3.61
C GLY A 43 -1.08 9.91 -3.01
N HIS A 44 -1.29 11.22 -3.13
CA HIS A 44 -0.36 12.26 -2.64
C HIS A 44 -0.81 12.89 -1.31
N MET A 45 -1.91 12.43 -0.75
CA MET A 45 -2.46 12.91 0.50
C MET A 45 -3.23 11.78 1.19
N ALA A 46 -3.22 11.76 2.52
CA ALA A 46 -4.06 10.86 3.29
C ALA A 46 -4.61 11.54 4.55
N LEU A 47 -5.73 11.01 5.05
CA LEU A 47 -6.42 11.47 6.24
C LEU A 47 -6.18 10.50 7.40
N ALA A 48 -5.56 11.00 8.46
CA ALA A 48 -5.42 10.35 9.75
C ALA A 48 -6.43 10.90 10.75
N ASN A 49 -7.09 10.02 11.51
CA ASN A 49 -7.86 10.47 12.69
C ASN A 49 -6.94 10.71 13.91
N SER A 50 -7.50 11.18 15.02
CA SER A 50 -6.75 11.47 16.24
C SER A 50 -6.03 10.23 16.82
N VAL A 51 -6.64 9.04 16.71
CA VAL A 51 -6.04 7.80 17.19
C VAL A 51 -4.78 7.47 16.37
N ALA A 52 -4.86 7.54 15.04
CA ALA A 52 -3.71 7.27 14.17
C ALA A 52 -2.58 8.30 14.34
N LEU A 53 -2.91 9.60 14.45
CA LEU A 53 -1.92 10.64 14.75
C LEU A 53 -1.22 10.41 16.09
N GLY A 54 -1.99 10.01 17.11
CA GLY A 54 -1.45 9.68 18.43
C GLY A 54 -0.48 8.50 18.39
N LEU A 55 -0.84 7.42 17.70
CA LEU A 55 0.05 6.25 17.50
C LEU A 55 1.32 6.62 16.74
N ALA A 56 1.22 7.52 15.76
CA ALA A 56 2.35 8.01 14.97
C ALA A 56 3.23 9.03 15.71
N GLY A 57 2.79 9.55 16.86
CA GLY A 57 3.46 10.63 17.60
C GLY A 57 3.43 11.97 16.87
N VAL A 58 2.43 12.20 16.00
CA VAL A 58 2.26 13.46 15.28
C VAL A 58 1.49 14.45 16.14
N THR A 59 2.12 15.58 16.44
CA THR A 59 1.59 16.65 17.31
C THR A 59 1.72 18.02 16.62
N SER A 60 1.22 19.08 17.25
CA SER A 60 1.44 20.46 16.79
C SER A 60 2.92 20.85 16.75
N ALA A 61 3.76 20.22 17.59
CA ALA A 61 5.21 20.45 17.62
C ALA A 61 5.98 19.66 16.55
N THR A 62 5.37 18.64 15.95
CA THR A 62 6.01 17.84 14.89
C THR A 62 6.25 18.75 13.68
N LYS A 63 7.49 18.86 13.21
CA LYS A 63 7.84 19.69 12.04
C LYS A 63 7.40 18.99 10.74
N ASN A 64 7.25 19.76 9.67
CA ASN A 64 7.14 19.19 8.33
C ASN A 64 8.44 18.46 7.96
N VAL A 65 8.33 17.48 7.07
CA VAL A 65 9.46 16.72 6.53
C VAL A 65 9.85 17.28 5.16
N ALA A 66 11.08 17.06 4.73
CA ALA A 66 11.50 17.49 3.39
C ALA A 66 10.63 16.81 2.32
N GLY A 67 10.04 17.59 1.40
CA GLY A 67 9.13 17.08 0.37
C GLY A 67 7.79 16.57 0.89
N GLY A 68 7.34 17.01 2.07
CA GLY A 68 6.03 16.66 2.61
C GLY A 68 5.48 17.70 3.58
N GLU A 69 4.16 17.68 3.77
CA GLU A 69 3.45 18.68 4.59
C GLU A 69 2.49 18.00 5.58
N ILE A 70 2.52 18.45 6.84
CA ILE A 70 1.44 18.17 7.80
C ILE A 70 0.51 19.37 7.75
N VAL A 71 -0.73 19.20 7.29
CA VAL A 71 -1.69 20.30 7.21
C VAL A 71 -2.16 20.66 8.62
N ARG A 72 -2.19 21.95 8.93
CA ARG A 72 -2.57 22.48 10.24
C ARG A 72 -3.74 23.46 10.11
N ASP A 73 -4.55 23.51 11.16
CA ASP A 73 -5.59 24.53 11.30
C ASP A 73 -4.98 25.88 11.73
N ARG A 74 -5.85 26.88 11.99
CA ARG A 74 -5.43 28.24 12.35
C ARG A 74 -4.73 28.28 13.71
N GLU A 75 -5.02 27.31 14.56
CA GLU A 75 -4.47 27.14 15.90
C GLU A 75 -3.14 26.34 15.88
N GLY A 76 -2.71 25.86 14.72
CA GLY A 76 -1.48 25.11 14.54
C GLY A 76 -1.59 23.63 14.90
N ALA A 77 -2.80 23.10 15.14
CA ALA A 77 -3.01 21.68 15.39
C ALA A 77 -3.10 20.91 14.06
N PRO A 78 -2.56 19.68 13.97
CA PRO A 78 -2.71 18.85 12.78
C PRO A 78 -4.19 18.58 12.48
N THR A 79 -4.60 18.85 11.24
CA THR A 79 -5.97 18.58 10.77
C THR A 79 -6.20 17.10 10.50
N GLY A 80 -5.14 16.28 10.48
CA GLY A 80 -5.19 14.88 10.05
C GLY A 80 -4.75 14.67 8.61
N LEU A 81 -4.66 15.72 7.79
CA LEU A 81 -4.15 15.59 6.43
C LEU A 81 -2.61 15.66 6.40
N LEU A 82 -1.99 14.65 5.81
CA LEU A 82 -0.55 14.62 5.54
C LEU A 82 -0.34 14.40 4.04
N LYS A 83 0.64 15.11 3.47
CA LYS A 83 0.94 15.12 2.04
C LYS A 83 2.34 14.57 1.75
N ASP A 84 2.46 13.85 0.64
CA ASP A 84 3.71 13.34 0.10
C ASP A 84 4.57 12.65 1.20
N ASN A 85 5.83 13.06 1.37
CA ASN A 85 6.75 12.42 2.32
C ASN A 85 6.27 12.46 3.78
N ALA A 86 5.34 13.36 4.14
CA ALA A 86 4.79 13.38 5.49
C ALA A 86 3.93 12.14 5.78
N MET A 87 3.34 11.51 4.77
CA MET A 87 2.54 10.28 4.90
C MET A 87 3.33 9.16 5.61
N ALA A 88 4.64 9.09 5.36
CA ALA A 88 5.54 8.13 6.00
C ALA A 88 5.57 8.20 7.54
N LEU A 89 5.18 9.34 8.14
CA LEU A 89 5.06 9.48 9.59
C LEU A 89 3.98 8.56 10.17
N VAL A 90 2.89 8.34 9.42
CA VAL A 90 1.78 7.46 9.82
C VAL A 90 1.94 6.06 9.22
N ASP A 91 2.40 5.93 7.98
CA ASP A 91 2.56 4.61 7.33
C ASP A 91 3.40 3.65 8.18
N LYS A 92 4.47 4.14 8.81
CA LYS A 92 5.37 3.32 9.64
C LYS A 92 4.71 2.66 10.86
N VAL A 93 3.56 3.16 11.32
CA VAL A 93 2.82 2.60 12.46
C VAL A 93 1.59 1.81 12.03
N VAL A 94 1.27 1.78 10.73
CA VAL A 94 0.23 0.91 10.18
C VAL A 94 0.74 -0.53 10.21
N PRO A 95 0.01 -1.47 10.83
CA PRO A 95 0.40 -2.87 10.83
C PRO A 95 0.49 -3.42 9.40
N PRO A 96 1.51 -4.25 9.10
CA PRO A 96 1.60 -4.88 7.80
C PRO A 96 0.36 -5.75 7.53
N ARG A 97 -0.06 -5.80 6.27
CA ARG A 97 -1.14 -6.69 5.84
C ARG A 97 -0.71 -8.13 6.04
N SER A 98 -1.58 -8.98 6.59
CA SER A 98 -1.29 -10.40 6.72
C SER A 98 -1.16 -11.07 5.36
N ASP A 99 -0.34 -12.12 5.27
CA ASP A 99 -0.21 -12.92 4.05
C ASP A 99 -1.56 -13.44 3.56
N ALA A 100 -2.43 -13.89 4.47
CA ALA A 100 -3.79 -14.34 4.12
C ALA A 100 -4.66 -13.23 3.50
N LEU A 101 -4.46 -11.96 3.87
CA LEU A 101 -5.14 -10.85 3.21
C LEU A 101 -4.54 -10.58 1.82
N ARG A 102 -3.21 -10.59 1.70
CA ARG A 102 -2.50 -10.40 0.43
C ARG A 102 -2.85 -11.49 -0.59
N ASP A 103 -2.87 -12.75 -0.16
CA ASP A 103 -3.19 -13.90 -1.01
C ASP A 103 -4.63 -13.81 -1.53
N ARG A 104 -5.60 -13.45 -0.66
CA ARG A 104 -6.98 -13.22 -1.07
C ARG A 104 -7.10 -12.06 -2.06
N ALA A 105 -6.38 -10.96 -1.84
CA ALA A 105 -6.37 -9.82 -2.75
C ALA A 105 -5.77 -10.19 -4.12
N ALA A 106 -4.64 -10.90 -4.15
CA ALA A 106 -4.01 -11.36 -5.38
C ALA A 106 -4.90 -12.35 -6.16
N ALA A 107 -5.56 -13.28 -5.47
CA ALA A 107 -6.52 -14.20 -6.08
C ALA A 107 -7.71 -13.44 -6.69
N ALA A 108 -8.27 -12.47 -5.97
CA ALA A 108 -9.36 -11.64 -6.47
C ALA A 108 -8.93 -10.80 -7.70
N ALA A 109 -7.75 -10.17 -7.64
CA ALA A 109 -7.24 -9.32 -8.71
C ALA A 109 -6.93 -10.12 -9.99
N THR A 110 -6.22 -11.24 -9.86
CA THR A 110 -5.89 -12.10 -11.02
C THR A 110 -7.17 -12.68 -11.64
N LYS A 111 -8.13 -13.12 -10.83
CA LYS A 111 -9.44 -13.57 -11.35
C LYS A 111 -10.18 -12.44 -12.09
N TYR A 112 -10.24 -11.25 -11.51
CA TYR A 112 -10.95 -10.10 -12.08
C TYR A 112 -10.43 -9.72 -13.47
N VAL A 113 -9.11 -9.69 -13.65
CA VAL A 113 -8.52 -9.35 -14.95
C VAL A 113 -8.64 -10.51 -15.95
N ALA A 114 -8.54 -11.76 -15.50
CA ALA A 114 -8.78 -12.94 -16.34
C ALA A 114 -10.21 -12.97 -16.90
N GLU A 115 -11.22 -12.63 -16.09
CA GLU A 115 -12.63 -12.50 -16.51
C GLU A 115 -12.84 -11.42 -17.59
N ARG A 116 -11.86 -10.52 -17.78
CA ARG A 116 -11.84 -9.48 -18.82
C ARG A 116 -10.94 -9.82 -20.00
N GLY A 117 -10.48 -11.07 -20.10
CA GLY A 117 -9.62 -11.55 -21.18
C GLY A 117 -8.15 -11.18 -21.02
N VAL A 118 -7.73 -10.59 -19.90
CA VAL A 118 -6.31 -10.28 -19.64
C VAL A 118 -5.60 -11.57 -19.23
N THR A 119 -4.70 -12.05 -20.11
CA THR A 119 -3.97 -13.31 -19.89
C THR A 119 -2.61 -13.14 -19.21
N SER A 120 -2.08 -11.91 -19.17
CA SER A 120 -0.80 -11.59 -18.54
C SER A 120 -0.75 -10.13 -18.08
N VAL A 121 -0.08 -9.88 -16.95
CA VAL A 121 0.15 -8.53 -16.41
C VAL A 121 1.61 -8.32 -16.03
N HIS A 122 2.07 -7.07 -16.10
CA HIS A 122 3.31 -6.65 -15.46
C HIS A 122 2.95 -6.00 -14.14
N ASN A 123 3.30 -6.63 -13.03
CA ASN A 123 3.05 -6.10 -11.70
C ASN A 123 4.26 -5.26 -11.26
N LEU A 124 4.06 -3.95 -11.17
CA LEU A 124 5.03 -3.01 -10.63
C LEU A 124 4.83 -2.93 -9.12
N GLY A 125 5.68 -3.60 -8.33
CA GLY A 125 5.51 -3.71 -6.89
C GLY A 125 6.81 -3.93 -6.14
N GLY A 126 6.70 -4.42 -4.90
CA GLY A 126 7.82 -4.74 -4.04
C GLY A 126 8.06 -6.24 -3.88
N TRP A 127 8.97 -6.57 -2.97
CA TRP A 127 9.28 -7.95 -2.60
C TRP A 127 8.12 -8.66 -1.93
N GLU A 128 7.24 -7.93 -1.22
CA GLU A 128 6.07 -8.51 -0.56
C GLU A 128 5.01 -8.99 -1.55
N GLU A 129 4.77 -8.24 -2.64
CA GLU A 129 3.89 -8.66 -3.72
C GLU A 129 4.48 -9.85 -4.48
N LEU A 130 5.78 -9.85 -4.76
CA LEU A 130 6.45 -10.99 -5.38
C LEU A 130 6.32 -12.26 -4.51
N ALA A 131 6.54 -12.15 -3.20
CA ALA A 131 6.34 -13.27 -2.28
C ALA A 131 4.89 -13.78 -2.28
N THR A 132 3.92 -12.87 -2.40
CA THR A 132 2.48 -13.21 -2.54
C THR A 132 2.22 -14.00 -3.83
N PHE A 133 2.78 -13.57 -4.96
CA PHE A 133 2.63 -14.31 -6.22
C PHE A 133 3.38 -15.65 -6.21
N GLU A 134 4.52 -15.75 -5.53
CA GLU A 134 5.23 -17.02 -5.32
C GLU A 134 4.37 -18.04 -4.55
N ARG A 135 3.72 -17.60 -3.45
CA ARG A 135 2.77 -18.46 -2.72
C ARG A 135 1.60 -18.89 -3.62
N ALA A 136 1.04 -17.96 -4.38
CA ALA A 136 -0.06 -18.26 -5.31
C ALA A 136 0.36 -19.21 -6.45
N ARG A 137 1.59 -19.08 -6.95
CA ARG A 137 2.18 -19.98 -7.95
C ARG A 137 2.34 -21.39 -7.39
N GLN A 138 2.92 -21.52 -6.19
CA GLN A 138 3.08 -22.81 -5.50
C GLN A 138 1.74 -23.49 -5.25
N ALA A 139 0.72 -22.71 -4.83
CA ALA A 139 -0.64 -23.19 -4.63
C ALA A 139 -1.43 -23.41 -5.94
N LYS A 140 -0.87 -23.04 -7.10
CA LYS A 140 -1.52 -23.09 -8.42
C LYS A 140 -2.84 -22.32 -8.49
N THR A 141 -2.91 -21.17 -7.82
CA THR A 141 -4.12 -20.33 -7.73
C THR A 141 -4.08 -19.07 -8.60
N LEU A 142 -2.99 -18.84 -9.34
CA LEU A 142 -2.92 -17.73 -10.29
C LEU A 142 -3.89 -17.95 -11.46
N ALA A 143 -4.81 -17.00 -11.68
CA ALA A 143 -5.71 -17.01 -12.83
C ALA A 143 -5.13 -16.24 -14.05
N THR A 144 -4.05 -15.49 -13.84
CA THR A 144 -3.38 -14.65 -14.85
C THR A 144 -1.88 -14.78 -14.68
N ARG A 145 -1.13 -14.80 -15.79
CA ARG A 145 0.34 -14.83 -15.74
C ARG A 145 0.88 -13.50 -15.24
N VAL A 146 1.88 -13.53 -14.36
CA VAL A 146 2.44 -12.33 -13.76
C VAL A 146 3.92 -12.20 -14.12
N TYR A 147 4.29 -11.06 -14.69
CA TYR A 147 5.67 -10.62 -14.74
C TYR A 147 5.87 -9.61 -13.60
N SER A 148 6.56 -10.02 -12.54
CA SER A 148 6.78 -9.16 -11.37
C SER A 148 8.04 -8.31 -11.56
N VAL A 149 7.87 -7.02 -11.27
CA VAL A 149 8.91 -6.00 -11.32
C VAL A 149 9.14 -5.51 -9.89
N VAL A 150 10.40 -5.50 -9.47
CA VAL A 150 10.82 -5.07 -8.11
C VAL A 150 11.56 -3.72 -8.19
N PRO A 151 11.78 -3.01 -7.07
CA PRO A 151 12.40 -1.70 -7.07
C PRO A 151 13.79 -1.68 -7.71
N LEU A 152 14.09 -0.63 -8.50
CA LEU A 152 15.38 -0.45 -9.19
C LEU A 152 16.57 -0.44 -8.23
N GLN A 153 16.39 0.14 -7.05
CA GLN A 153 17.43 0.19 -6.02
C GLN A 153 17.87 -1.21 -5.54
N ASP A 154 17.03 -2.23 -5.70
CA ASP A 154 17.29 -3.61 -5.26
C ASP A 154 17.81 -4.51 -6.40
N TRP A 155 18.37 -3.92 -7.47
CA TRP A 155 18.80 -4.66 -8.66
C TRP A 155 19.84 -5.75 -8.35
N GLU A 156 20.73 -5.54 -7.39
CA GLU A 156 21.74 -6.53 -6.98
C GLU A 156 21.10 -7.74 -6.31
N GLN A 157 20.11 -7.49 -5.44
CA GLN A 157 19.34 -8.56 -4.81
C GLN A 157 18.63 -9.41 -5.86
N LEU A 158 17.98 -8.78 -6.86
CA LEU A 158 17.33 -9.50 -7.95
C LEU A 158 18.34 -10.31 -8.78
N ARG A 159 19.46 -9.71 -9.16
CA ARG A 159 20.55 -10.38 -9.90
C ARG A 159 20.99 -11.64 -9.17
N ASP A 160 21.25 -11.54 -7.87
CA ASP A 160 21.81 -12.64 -7.09
C ASP A 160 20.80 -13.76 -6.87
N LEU A 161 19.52 -13.44 -6.63
CA LEU A 161 18.45 -14.43 -6.52
C LEU A 161 18.22 -15.19 -7.85
N VAL A 162 18.25 -14.48 -8.98
CA VAL A 162 18.16 -15.10 -10.32
C VAL A 162 19.36 -15.99 -10.60
N ALA A 163 20.59 -15.55 -10.28
CA ALA A 163 21.79 -16.36 -10.46
C ALA A 163 21.77 -17.65 -9.63
N ARG A 164 21.19 -17.60 -8.43
CA ARG A 164 20.94 -18.79 -7.58
C ARG A 164 19.73 -19.63 -8.00
N LYS A 165 18.98 -19.19 -9.01
CA LYS A 165 17.73 -19.83 -9.49
C LYS A 165 16.65 -20.00 -8.42
N GLU A 166 16.57 -19.05 -7.49
CA GLU A 166 15.63 -19.08 -6.35
C GLU A 166 14.16 -19.08 -6.80
N PHE A 167 13.86 -18.48 -7.96
CA PHE A 167 12.53 -18.46 -8.55
C PHE A 167 12.23 -19.71 -9.41
N GLY A 168 13.23 -20.54 -9.67
CA GLY A 168 13.16 -21.69 -10.58
C GLY A 168 13.32 -21.31 -12.05
N GLY A 169 13.05 -22.28 -12.94
CA GLY A 169 13.28 -22.14 -14.38
C GLY A 169 14.73 -22.36 -14.79
N SER A 170 14.96 -22.61 -16.09
CA SER A 170 16.31 -22.85 -16.62
C SER A 170 17.21 -21.62 -16.51
N ASP A 171 16.63 -20.42 -16.62
CA ASP A 171 17.28 -19.11 -16.53
C ASP A 171 17.19 -18.45 -15.14
N GLY A 172 16.60 -19.15 -14.15
CA GLY A 172 16.44 -18.66 -12.78
C GLY A 172 15.38 -17.57 -12.60
N ARG A 173 14.55 -17.31 -13.62
CA ARG A 173 13.59 -16.19 -13.65
C ARG A 173 12.13 -16.61 -13.46
N GLY A 174 11.88 -17.86 -13.08
CA GLY A 174 10.53 -18.39 -12.89
C GLY A 174 10.04 -19.27 -14.03
N ASP A 175 8.72 -19.32 -14.23
CA ASP A 175 8.03 -20.19 -15.18
C ASP A 175 6.96 -19.43 -15.98
N ASP A 176 6.05 -20.16 -16.63
CA ASP A 176 5.01 -19.59 -17.48
C ASP A 176 3.93 -18.82 -16.71
N TRP A 177 3.83 -19.00 -15.38
CA TRP A 177 2.82 -18.38 -14.54
C TRP A 177 3.35 -17.18 -13.75
N LEU A 178 4.61 -17.24 -13.31
CA LEU A 178 5.28 -16.13 -12.65
C LEU A 178 6.70 -15.97 -13.19
N ARG A 179 7.00 -14.80 -13.71
CA ARG A 179 8.33 -14.39 -14.15
C ARG A 179 8.84 -13.17 -13.41
N VAL A 180 10.16 -13.07 -13.28
CA VAL A 180 10.85 -11.89 -12.76
C VAL A 180 11.93 -11.40 -13.72
N GLY A 181 12.33 -10.13 -13.57
CA GLY A 181 13.50 -9.61 -14.28
C GLY A 181 13.47 -8.13 -14.60
N GLY A 182 12.31 -7.49 -14.47
CA GLY A 182 12.18 -6.06 -14.62
C GLY A 182 12.47 -5.33 -13.33
N LEU A 183 12.87 -4.07 -13.46
CA LEU A 183 13.15 -3.14 -12.38
C LEU A 183 12.38 -1.84 -12.66
N LYS A 184 11.91 -1.16 -11.60
CA LYS A 184 11.27 0.17 -11.72
C LYS A 184 11.65 1.10 -10.58
#